data_AF-A0A1J0LUQ5-F1
#
_entry.id   AF-A0A1J0LUQ5-F1
#
_cell.length_a   1.000
_cell.length_b   1.000
_cell.length_c   1.000
_cell.angle_alpha   90.00
_cell.angle_beta   90.00
_cell.angle_gamma   90.00
#
_symmetry.space_group_name_H-M   'P 1'
#
loop_
_entity.id
_entity.type
_entity.pdbx_description
1 polymer ?
#
loop_
_entity_poly.entity_id
_entity_poly.type
_entity_poly.pdbx_seq_one_letter_code
_entity_poly.pdbx_strand_id
1 'polypeptide(L)'
;MRRGAFLLLLVVLVLLGVFLLRPRPAQGAGTLYFLNWADYIPEELVRKFEAETGAKVVLDTFESPEAMLAKLKAGADQEFSLVVAPDYYVLQMAREGLIAPLDKGRLANLKNLDPFFQDPPYDPGLQYSVPYLWGTTGIAYREDLVQGPVDSYAVLFDPARQVGPFLLLDEMRETIGAALKYLGYSVNTTDPAALEKAKELLLSAKGRSVGFAGGIEALNRILAGDAALALAYSGDVLQARQEDERLRYAIPKEGGTLWTDAMVVLKRGPAQELAYRFIDFLLEPENAAALAEYTRYATPVAAAIPLLPEAMRQDPVVFPPEEVRAKLEYLKDLGPDIALFDRVWTEVKAR
;
A
#
# COMPACT_ATOMS: atom_id res chain seq x y z
N MET A 1 47.38 61.23 9.63
CA MET A 1 47.47 59.84 9.12
C MET A 1 46.63 58.81 9.89
N ARG A 2 46.12 59.06 11.12
CA ARG A 2 45.40 58.03 11.91
C ARG A 2 43.89 57.86 11.65
N ARG A 3 43.21 58.82 11.00
CA ARG A 3 41.75 58.74 10.73
C ARG A 3 41.37 57.90 9.50
N GLY A 4 42.24 57.84 8.49
CA GLY A 4 41.98 57.05 7.27
C GLY A 4 42.06 55.54 7.49
N ALA A 5 42.95 55.08 8.39
CA ALA A 5 43.10 53.66 8.71
C ALA A 5 41.89 53.08 9.45
N PHE A 6 41.23 53.89 10.29
CA PHE A 6 40.05 53.45 11.06
C PHE A 6 38.81 53.31 10.17
N LEU A 7 38.64 54.22 9.20
CA LEU A 7 37.56 54.11 8.21
C LEU A 7 37.75 52.91 7.28
N LEU A 8 38.98 52.63 6.85
CA LEU A 8 39.26 51.44 6.03
C LEU A 8 38.98 50.14 6.78
N LEU A 9 39.33 50.07 8.07
CA LEU A 9 39.07 48.88 8.89
C LEU A 9 37.57 48.62 9.08
N LEU A 10 36.78 49.67 9.26
CA LEU A 10 35.32 49.58 9.42
C LEU A 10 34.63 49.16 8.12
N VAL A 11 35.07 49.67 6.97
CA VAL A 11 34.55 49.26 5.65
C VAL A 11 34.90 47.80 5.35
N VAL A 12 36.11 47.35 5.70
CA VAL A 12 36.51 45.93 5.54
C VAL A 12 35.71 45.00 6.43
N LEU A 13 35.41 45.39 7.68
CA LEU A 13 34.57 44.59 8.60
C LEU A 13 33.10 44.52 8.17
N VAL A 14 32.55 45.61 7.63
CA VAL A 14 31.19 45.61 7.06
C VAL A 14 31.11 44.77 5.78
N LEU A 15 32.14 44.82 4.92
CA LEU A 15 32.21 43.98 3.72
C LEU A 15 32.42 42.49 4.06
N LEU A 16 33.14 42.15 5.13
CA LEU A 16 33.24 40.76 5.61
C LEU A 16 31.92 40.27 6.24
N GLY A 17 31.20 41.12 6.97
CA GLY A 17 29.90 40.79 7.56
C GLY A 17 28.81 40.51 6.52
N VAL A 18 28.81 41.24 5.40
CA VAL A 18 27.88 41.00 4.28
C VAL A 18 28.24 39.74 3.48
N PHE A 19 29.51 39.31 3.50
CA PHE A 19 29.92 38.04 2.86
C PHE A 19 29.51 36.80 3.66
N LEU A 20 29.34 36.92 4.98
CA LEU A 20 28.89 35.84 5.88
C LEU A 20 27.35 35.72 5.97
N LEU A 21 26.62 36.67 5.40
CA LEU A 21 25.15 36.71 5.31
C LEU A 21 24.64 36.42 3.89
N ARG A 22 25.45 35.80 3.03
CA ARG A 22 24.91 35.21 1.79
C ARG A 22 24.03 34.02 2.19
N PRO A 23 22.75 33.96 1.79
CA PRO A 23 22.00 32.71 1.88
C PRO A 23 22.86 31.65 1.20
N ARG A 24 23.11 30.54 1.92
CA ARG A 24 23.70 29.35 1.30
C ARG A 24 22.87 29.11 0.04
N PRO A 25 23.48 29.00 -1.15
CA PRO A 25 22.73 28.49 -2.29
C PRO A 25 22.15 27.16 -1.82
N ALA A 26 20.84 26.98 -1.96
CA ALA A 26 20.23 25.68 -1.78
C ALA A 26 21.14 24.70 -2.53
N GLN A 27 21.69 23.70 -1.83
CA GLN A 27 22.28 22.55 -2.53
C GLN A 27 21.29 22.20 -3.63
N GLY A 28 21.72 22.25 -4.89
CA GLY A 28 20.82 22.10 -6.03
C GLY A 28 19.90 20.94 -5.73
N ALA A 29 18.60 21.21 -5.64
CA ALA A 29 17.70 20.49 -4.74
C ALA A 29 17.40 19.04 -5.15
N GLY A 30 18.15 18.52 -6.12
CA GLY A 30 18.13 17.15 -6.59
C GLY A 30 16.80 16.78 -7.23
N THR A 31 16.77 15.55 -7.72
CA THR A 31 15.55 14.92 -8.20
C THR A 31 15.35 13.65 -7.41
N LEU A 32 14.20 13.53 -6.75
CA LEU A 32 13.70 12.28 -6.21
C LEU A 32 13.03 11.50 -7.34
N TYR A 33 13.53 10.29 -7.60
CA TYR A 33 12.87 9.36 -8.51
C TYR A 33 12.06 8.38 -7.68
N PHE A 34 10.74 8.44 -7.84
CA PHE A 34 9.79 7.71 -7.02
C PHE A 34 8.97 6.77 -7.89
N LEU A 35 8.96 5.47 -7.55
CA LEU A 35 8.16 4.45 -8.19
C LEU A 35 6.98 4.10 -7.28
N ASN A 36 5.74 4.27 -7.75
CA ASN A 36 4.54 4.02 -6.93
C ASN A 36 3.44 3.34 -7.76
N TRP A 37 2.33 2.99 -7.12
CA TRP A 37 1.08 2.67 -7.79
C TRP A 37 0.48 3.90 -8.48
N ALA A 38 -0.32 3.68 -9.52
CA ALA A 38 -1.10 4.74 -10.17
C ALA A 38 -2.18 5.29 -9.21
N ASP A 39 -2.47 6.59 -9.30
CA ASP A 39 -3.47 7.29 -8.49
C ASP A 39 -3.33 7.08 -6.97
N TYR A 40 -2.11 6.85 -6.50
CA TYR A 40 -1.84 6.50 -5.11
C TYR A 40 -1.14 7.60 -4.30
N ILE A 41 -0.96 8.79 -4.88
CA ILE A 41 -0.48 9.99 -4.19
C ILE A 41 -1.10 11.24 -4.83
N PRO A 42 -1.66 12.19 -4.05
CA PRO A 42 -2.18 13.43 -4.62
C PRO A 42 -1.06 14.33 -5.14
N GLU A 43 -1.27 14.95 -6.31
CA GLU A 43 -0.31 15.89 -6.92
C GLU A 43 0.03 17.06 -5.98
N GLU A 44 -0.92 17.48 -5.15
CA GLU A 44 -0.77 18.56 -4.18
C GLU A 44 0.30 18.27 -3.15
N LEU A 45 0.41 17.02 -2.67
CA LEU A 45 1.47 16.63 -1.73
C LEU A 45 2.84 16.62 -2.42
N VAL A 46 2.91 16.19 -3.68
CA VAL A 46 4.13 16.26 -4.47
C VAL A 46 4.58 17.71 -4.63
N ARG A 47 3.68 18.60 -5.05
CA ARG A 47 3.97 20.04 -5.20
C ARG A 47 4.34 20.70 -3.88
N LYS A 48 3.69 20.31 -2.77
CA LYS A 48 4.03 20.79 -1.43
C LYS A 48 5.47 20.42 -1.07
N PHE A 49 5.86 19.16 -1.26
CA PHE A 49 7.22 18.71 -1.03
C PHE A 49 8.25 19.45 -1.91
N GLU A 50 7.97 19.60 -3.21
CA GLU A 50 8.85 20.37 -4.10
C GLU A 50 9.01 21.83 -3.63
N ALA A 51 7.94 22.46 -3.16
CA ALA A 51 7.96 23.84 -2.67
C ALA A 51 8.77 23.99 -1.37
N GLU A 52 8.64 23.06 -0.43
CA GLU A 52 9.33 23.10 0.86
C GLU A 52 10.82 22.76 0.76
N THR A 53 11.17 21.90 -0.19
CA THR A 53 12.53 21.35 -0.29
C THR A 53 13.34 21.96 -1.44
N GLY A 54 12.66 22.57 -2.40
CA GLY A 54 13.20 22.97 -3.70
C GLY A 54 13.40 21.80 -4.68
N ALA A 55 13.22 20.55 -4.23
CA ALA A 55 13.51 19.35 -5.00
C ALA A 55 12.53 19.15 -6.16
N LYS A 56 12.90 18.29 -7.10
CA LYS A 56 11.96 17.76 -8.09
C LYS A 56 11.58 16.32 -7.79
N VAL A 57 10.32 15.97 -8.00
CA VAL A 57 9.84 14.60 -7.87
C VAL A 57 9.46 14.09 -9.25
N VAL A 58 10.14 13.04 -9.71
CA VAL A 58 9.78 12.29 -10.91
C VAL A 58 9.09 11.02 -10.44
N LEU A 59 7.77 10.99 -10.61
CA LEU A 59 6.92 9.85 -10.31
C LEU A 59 6.79 8.97 -11.56
N ASP A 60 7.02 7.67 -11.40
CA ASP A 60 6.68 6.65 -12.38
C ASP A 60 5.82 5.57 -11.71
N THR A 61 5.09 4.80 -12.51
CA THR A 61 4.10 3.85 -12.00
C THR A 61 4.36 2.41 -12.44
N PHE A 62 3.68 1.49 -11.76
CA PHE A 62 3.58 0.08 -12.14
C PHE A 62 2.16 -0.44 -11.86
N GLU A 63 1.80 -1.53 -12.54
CA GLU A 63 0.44 -2.08 -12.53
C GLU A 63 0.33 -3.40 -11.77
N SER A 64 1.45 -4.06 -11.50
CA SER A 64 1.48 -5.27 -10.69
C SER A 64 2.77 -5.37 -9.87
N PRO A 65 2.75 -6.11 -8.75
CA PRO A 65 3.95 -6.36 -7.96
C PRO A 65 5.06 -7.10 -8.72
N GLU A 66 4.70 -8.03 -9.61
CA GLU A 66 5.64 -8.74 -10.48
C GLU A 66 6.27 -7.80 -11.50
N ALA A 67 5.48 -6.88 -12.08
CA ALA A 67 5.96 -5.86 -13.00
C ALA A 67 6.95 -4.91 -12.30
N MET A 68 6.65 -4.49 -11.07
CA MET A 68 7.57 -3.72 -10.22
C MET A 68 8.89 -4.47 -10.02
N LEU A 69 8.85 -5.71 -9.53
CA LEU A 69 10.06 -6.47 -9.24
C LEU A 69 10.89 -6.74 -10.51
N ALA A 70 10.23 -7.07 -11.62
CA ALA A 70 10.89 -7.27 -12.91
C ALA A 70 11.58 -5.99 -13.41
N LYS A 71 10.91 -4.84 -13.30
CA LYS A 71 11.46 -3.51 -13.66
C LYS A 71 12.71 -3.20 -12.83
N LEU A 72 12.65 -3.42 -11.52
CA LEU A 72 13.80 -3.22 -10.62
C LEU A 72 14.97 -4.14 -10.98
N LYS A 73 14.70 -5.44 -11.20
CA LYS A 73 15.73 -6.42 -11.62
C LYS A 73 16.34 -6.13 -12.98
N ALA A 74 15.60 -5.47 -13.87
CA ALA A 74 16.08 -5.06 -15.18
C ALA A 74 17.01 -3.83 -15.14
N GLY A 75 17.26 -3.25 -13.96
CA GLY A 75 18.21 -2.17 -13.75
C GLY A 75 17.60 -0.87 -13.23
N ALA A 76 16.27 -0.79 -13.13
CA ALA A 76 15.59 0.39 -12.59
C ALA A 76 15.91 0.62 -11.10
N ASP A 77 16.49 -0.36 -10.40
CA ASP A 77 17.02 -0.22 -9.05
C ASP A 77 18.14 0.83 -8.90
N GLN A 78 18.71 1.30 -10.02
CA GLN A 78 19.69 2.39 -10.11
C GLN A 78 19.08 3.72 -10.56
N GLU A 79 17.84 3.70 -11.04
CA GLU A 79 17.13 4.87 -11.57
C GLU A 79 16.22 5.47 -10.51
N PHE A 80 15.58 4.62 -9.71
CA PHE A 80 14.66 5.02 -8.65
C PHE A 80 15.34 5.05 -7.28
N SER A 81 14.93 5.98 -6.44
CA SER A 81 15.40 6.14 -5.06
C SER A 81 14.44 5.49 -4.05
N LEU A 82 13.15 5.61 -4.34
CA LEU A 82 12.05 5.25 -3.45
C LEU A 82 11.05 4.41 -4.22
N VAL A 83 10.53 3.37 -3.58
CA VAL A 83 9.45 2.52 -4.10
C VAL A 83 8.39 2.35 -3.02
N VAL A 84 7.11 2.38 -3.36
CA VAL A 84 6.07 1.78 -2.53
C VAL A 84 5.88 0.34 -2.98
N ALA A 85 6.19 -0.61 -2.11
CA ALA A 85 6.13 -2.04 -2.41
C ALA A 85 5.09 -2.73 -1.50
N PRO A 86 4.40 -3.77 -1.98
CA PRO A 86 3.59 -4.62 -1.12
C PRO A 86 4.42 -5.24 0.00
N ASP A 87 3.83 -5.38 1.19
CA ASP A 87 4.46 -5.98 2.36
C ASP A 87 5.22 -7.28 2.06
N TYR A 88 4.60 -8.21 1.33
CA TYR A 88 5.15 -9.53 1.07
C TYR A 88 6.37 -9.54 0.14
N TYR A 89 6.70 -8.42 -0.53
CA TYR A 89 7.94 -8.28 -1.30
C TYR A 89 9.11 -7.71 -0.50
N VAL A 90 8.87 -7.06 0.65
CA VAL A 90 9.92 -6.35 1.41
C VAL A 90 11.10 -7.26 1.75
N LEU A 91 10.85 -8.41 2.38
CA LEU A 91 11.92 -9.35 2.76
C LEU A 91 12.59 -9.99 1.54
N GLN A 92 11.85 -10.24 0.47
CA GLN A 92 12.44 -10.75 -0.77
C GLN A 92 13.40 -9.72 -1.37
N MET A 93 12.97 -8.47 -1.51
CA MET A 93 13.79 -7.38 -2.03
C MET A 93 15.04 -7.14 -1.17
N ALA A 94 14.93 -7.29 0.17
CA ALA A 94 16.07 -7.23 1.07
C ALA A 94 17.07 -8.38 0.84
N ARG A 95 16.59 -9.63 0.74
CA ARG A 95 17.44 -10.80 0.46
C ARG A 95 18.14 -10.71 -0.89
N GLU A 96 17.46 -10.17 -1.90
CA GLU A 96 18.01 -9.95 -3.24
C GLU A 96 18.93 -8.72 -3.32
N GLY A 97 19.03 -7.94 -2.23
CA GLY A 97 19.93 -6.79 -2.14
C GLY A 97 19.46 -5.56 -2.91
N LEU A 98 18.18 -5.48 -3.27
CA LEU A 98 17.58 -4.36 -4.00
C LEU A 98 17.35 -3.14 -3.10
N ILE A 99 17.02 -3.37 -1.82
CA ILE A 99 16.73 -2.30 -0.84
C ILE A 99 17.79 -2.22 0.25
N ALA A 100 17.98 -1.02 0.80
CA ALA A 100 18.91 -0.78 1.90
C ALA A 100 18.22 -0.93 3.27
N PRO A 101 18.95 -1.35 4.32
CA PRO A 101 18.48 -1.17 5.69
C PRO A 101 18.17 0.32 5.95
N LEU A 102 17.09 0.59 6.67
CA LEU A 102 16.67 1.95 6.99
C LEU A 102 17.58 2.61 8.02
N ASP A 103 18.05 3.83 7.71
CA ASP A 103 18.56 4.75 8.70
C ASP A 103 17.40 5.49 9.39
N LYS A 104 16.86 4.86 10.44
CA LYS A 104 15.75 5.42 11.23
C LYS A 104 16.08 6.73 11.92
N GLY A 105 17.36 7.04 12.13
CA GLY A 105 17.78 8.30 12.76
C GLY A 105 17.40 9.54 11.93
N ARG A 106 17.04 9.32 10.66
CA ARG A 106 16.62 10.35 9.69
C ARG A 106 15.11 10.51 9.58
N LEU A 107 14.34 9.69 10.31
CA LEU A 107 12.89 9.62 10.23
C LEU A 107 12.28 9.98 11.58
N ALA A 108 12.28 11.27 11.90
CA ALA A 108 11.81 11.78 13.18
C ALA A 108 10.30 11.54 13.40
N ASN A 109 9.54 11.40 12.31
CA ASN A 109 8.10 11.21 12.32
C ASN A 109 7.67 9.73 12.41
N LEU A 110 8.60 8.77 12.50
CA LEU A 110 8.26 7.35 12.79
C LEU A 110 7.46 7.20 14.09
N LYS A 111 7.67 8.10 15.06
CA LYS A 111 6.91 8.17 16.32
C LYS A 111 5.40 8.37 16.12
N ASN A 112 4.95 8.82 14.95
CA ASN A 112 3.54 9.08 14.64
C ASN A 112 2.80 7.82 14.18
N LEU A 113 3.51 6.73 13.88
CA LEU A 113 2.92 5.45 13.49
C LEU A 113 2.11 4.83 14.64
N ASP A 114 0.98 4.21 14.31
CA ASP A 114 0.27 3.33 15.24
C ASP A 114 1.21 2.21 15.71
N PRO A 115 1.21 1.84 17.01
CA PRO A 115 2.02 0.75 17.52
C PRO A 115 1.89 -0.57 16.73
N PHE A 116 0.72 -0.86 16.16
CA PHE A 116 0.48 -2.04 15.34
C PHE A 116 1.39 -2.10 14.10
N PHE A 117 1.77 -0.95 13.53
CA PHE A 117 2.60 -0.86 12.34
C PHE A 117 4.09 -0.62 12.63
N GLN A 118 4.52 -0.63 13.90
CA GLN A 118 5.92 -0.43 14.28
C GLN A 118 6.77 -1.71 14.32
N ASP A 119 6.11 -2.88 14.33
CA ASP A 119 6.78 -4.19 14.28
C ASP A 119 6.00 -5.16 13.37
N PRO A 120 5.87 -4.84 12.07
CA PRO A 120 5.08 -5.65 11.17
C PRO A 120 5.77 -7.00 10.88
N PRO A 121 5.01 -8.08 10.65
CA PRO A 121 5.59 -9.41 10.40
C PRO A 121 6.38 -9.50 9.08
N TYR A 122 6.11 -8.60 8.14
CA TYR A 122 6.84 -8.52 6.87
C TYR A 122 8.15 -7.72 6.98
N ASP A 123 8.39 -7.02 8.09
CA ASP A 123 9.64 -6.31 8.34
C ASP A 123 9.83 -6.06 9.85
N PRO A 124 10.19 -7.11 10.62
CA PRO A 124 10.27 -7.02 12.07
C PRO A 124 11.20 -5.90 12.53
N GLY A 125 10.64 -4.98 13.30
CA GLY A 125 11.28 -3.77 13.76
C GLY A 125 11.66 -2.82 12.64
N LEU A 126 10.89 -2.70 11.54
CA LEU A 126 11.08 -1.71 10.46
C LEU A 126 12.53 -1.62 9.98
N GLN A 127 13.14 -2.75 9.65
CA GLN A 127 14.55 -2.80 9.26
C GLN A 127 14.78 -2.26 7.86
N TYR A 128 13.80 -2.38 6.96
CA TYR A 128 13.95 -2.08 5.54
C TYR A 128 12.87 -1.16 4.96
N SER A 129 11.76 -1.00 5.66
CA SER A 129 10.55 -0.37 5.14
C SER A 129 9.82 0.50 6.16
N VAL A 130 9.04 1.46 5.64
CA VAL A 130 8.15 2.31 6.42
C VAL A 130 6.72 2.13 5.89
N PRO A 131 5.73 1.80 6.74
CA PRO A 131 4.32 1.70 6.33
C PRO A 131 3.84 2.97 5.62
N TYR A 132 3.23 2.81 4.44
CA TYR A 132 2.69 3.90 3.62
C TYR A 132 1.19 4.07 3.85
N LEU A 133 0.44 3.05 3.45
CA LEU A 133 -1.01 2.92 3.55
C LEU A 133 -1.32 1.44 3.82
N TRP A 134 -2.46 1.17 4.42
CA TRP A 134 -2.91 -0.19 4.68
C TRP A 134 -4.38 -0.34 4.31
N GLY A 135 -4.78 -1.59 4.15
CA GLY A 135 -6.14 -1.94 3.81
C GLY A 135 -6.47 -3.38 4.11
N THR A 136 -7.65 -3.77 3.65
CA THR A 136 -8.12 -5.16 3.71
C THR A 136 -8.51 -5.62 2.32
N THR A 137 -8.52 -6.94 2.13
CA THR A 137 -9.18 -7.56 0.97
C THR A 137 -10.46 -8.22 1.44
N GLY A 138 -11.55 -7.86 0.78
CA GLY A 138 -12.91 -8.20 1.18
C GLY A 138 -13.79 -8.32 -0.05
N ILE A 139 -15.09 -8.10 0.11
CA ILE A 139 -16.06 -8.30 -0.97
C ILE A 139 -16.59 -6.94 -1.42
N ALA A 140 -16.27 -6.54 -2.65
CA ALA A 140 -16.96 -5.47 -3.37
C ALA A 140 -18.30 -5.99 -3.90
N TYR A 141 -19.36 -5.20 -3.80
CA TYR A 141 -20.63 -5.52 -4.43
C TYR A 141 -21.45 -4.29 -4.77
N ARG A 142 -22.32 -4.40 -5.78
CA ARG A 142 -23.33 -3.38 -6.09
C ARG A 142 -24.64 -3.76 -5.42
N GLU A 143 -25.14 -2.91 -4.53
CA GLU A 143 -26.26 -3.27 -3.64
C GLU A 143 -27.56 -3.60 -4.39
N ASP A 144 -27.77 -3.04 -5.58
CA ASP A 144 -28.94 -3.27 -6.43
C ASP A 144 -28.88 -4.60 -7.21
N LEU A 145 -27.72 -5.26 -7.26
CA LEU A 145 -27.51 -6.53 -7.95
C LEU A 145 -27.42 -7.75 -7.05
N VAL A 146 -27.39 -7.56 -5.73
CA VAL A 146 -27.29 -8.66 -4.76
C VAL A 146 -28.63 -8.93 -4.08
N GLN A 147 -28.91 -10.20 -3.83
CA GLN A 147 -30.12 -10.64 -3.13
C GLN A 147 -29.75 -11.32 -1.80
N GLY A 148 -29.48 -10.51 -0.77
CA GLY A 148 -29.18 -10.99 0.58
C GLY A 148 -27.95 -10.34 1.20
N PRO A 149 -27.57 -10.74 2.42
CA PRO A 149 -26.42 -10.18 3.12
C PRO A 149 -25.11 -10.62 2.48
N VAL A 150 -24.18 -9.68 2.33
CA VAL A 150 -22.79 -9.91 1.91
C VAL A 150 -21.90 -9.72 3.14
N ASP A 151 -21.85 -10.73 4.01
CA ASP A 151 -21.12 -10.68 5.29
C ASP A 151 -20.13 -11.86 5.48
N SER A 152 -20.00 -12.71 4.46
CA SER A 152 -19.30 -13.98 4.54
C SER A 152 -18.80 -14.42 3.17
N TYR A 153 -17.64 -15.08 3.12
CA TYR A 153 -17.16 -15.73 1.89
C TYR A 153 -18.11 -16.83 1.37
N ALA A 154 -19.13 -17.23 2.15
CA ALA A 154 -20.19 -18.13 1.71
C ALA A 154 -20.86 -17.65 0.40
N VAL A 155 -20.96 -16.34 0.17
CA VAL A 155 -21.55 -15.81 -1.08
C VAL A 155 -20.80 -16.24 -2.35
N LEU A 156 -19.52 -16.58 -2.21
CA LEU A 156 -18.68 -17.11 -3.29
C LEU A 156 -18.64 -18.64 -3.27
N PHE A 157 -18.56 -19.25 -2.09
CA PHE A 157 -18.19 -20.66 -1.93
C PHE A 157 -19.35 -21.62 -1.62
N ASP A 158 -20.48 -21.13 -1.13
CA ASP A 158 -21.68 -21.92 -0.89
C ASP A 158 -22.75 -21.61 -1.96
N PRO A 159 -23.10 -22.57 -2.84
CA PRO A 159 -24.14 -22.39 -3.85
C PRO A 159 -25.50 -21.92 -3.29
N ALA A 160 -25.86 -22.32 -2.06
CA ALA A 160 -27.12 -21.92 -1.44
C ALA A 160 -27.10 -20.49 -0.88
N ARG A 161 -25.92 -19.85 -0.82
CA ARG A 161 -25.71 -18.50 -0.30
C ARG A 161 -25.28 -17.51 -1.37
N GLN A 162 -25.18 -17.94 -2.63
CA GLN A 162 -24.87 -17.07 -3.75
C GLN A 162 -25.95 -16.00 -3.90
N VAL A 163 -25.55 -14.73 -3.84
CA VAL A 163 -26.47 -13.57 -3.89
C VAL A 163 -26.54 -12.92 -5.27
N GLY A 164 -25.73 -13.35 -6.23
CA GLY A 164 -25.64 -12.79 -7.58
C GLY A 164 -24.50 -13.42 -8.41
N PRO A 165 -24.33 -13.01 -9.69
CA PRO A 165 -23.17 -13.38 -10.48
C PRO A 165 -21.89 -12.79 -9.85
N PHE A 166 -20.83 -13.58 -9.71
CA PHE A 166 -19.61 -13.13 -9.03
C PHE A 166 -18.35 -13.39 -9.86
N LEU A 167 -17.32 -12.59 -9.61
CA LEU A 167 -15.96 -12.79 -10.12
C LEU A 167 -15.05 -13.31 -9.00
N LEU A 168 -14.06 -14.10 -9.40
CA LEU A 168 -12.92 -14.43 -8.54
C LEU A 168 -11.80 -13.43 -8.84
N LEU A 169 -11.15 -12.90 -7.81
CA LEU A 169 -10.00 -12.02 -8.01
C LEU A 169 -8.84 -12.83 -8.58
N ASP A 170 -8.18 -12.32 -9.62
CA ASP A 170 -7.03 -12.97 -10.25
C ASP A 170 -5.73 -12.78 -9.46
N GLU A 171 -5.81 -12.98 -8.14
CA GLU A 171 -4.72 -12.85 -7.19
C GLU A 171 -4.61 -14.13 -6.38
N MET A 172 -3.50 -14.86 -6.56
CA MET A 172 -3.34 -16.20 -6.04
C MET A 172 -3.50 -16.28 -4.52
N ARG A 173 -2.74 -15.45 -3.79
CA ARG A 173 -2.70 -15.49 -2.33
C ARG A 173 -4.01 -15.02 -1.71
N GLU A 174 -4.68 -14.05 -2.33
CA GLU A 174 -5.95 -13.51 -1.88
C GLU A 174 -7.09 -14.50 -2.10
N THR A 175 -7.22 -15.05 -3.30
CA THR A 175 -8.33 -15.94 -3.63
C THR A 175 -8.21 -17.30 -2.94
N ILE A 176 -7.00 -17.86 -2.85
CA ILE A 176 -6.77 -19.06 -2.02
C ILE A 176 -6.96 -18.73 -0.53
N GLY A 177 -6.49 -17.57 -0.08
CA GLY A 177 -6.68 -17.09 1.30
C GLY A 177 -8.15 -17.00 1.69
N ALA A 178 -9.01 -16.44 0.84
CA ALA A 178 -10.46 -16.38 1.06
C ALA A 178 -11.08 -17.76 1.23
N ALA A 179 -10.71 -18.73 0.38
CA ALA A 179 -11.17 -20.11 0.51
C ALA A 179 -10.69 -20.76 1.81
N LEU A 180 -9.44 -20.53 2.20
CA LEU A 180 -8.87 -21.00 3.47
C LEU A 180 -9.61 -20.41 4.68
N LYS A 181 -9.86 -19.10 4.70
CA LYS A 181 -10.61 -18.43 5.78
C LYS A 181 -12.03 -18.97 5.89
N TYR A 182 -12.71 -19.19 4.77
CA TYR A 182 -14.03 -19.80 4.76
C TYR A 182 -14.03 -21.21 5.37
N LEU A 183 -12.97 -21.98 5.13
CA LEU A 183 -12.77 -23.32 5.70
C LEU A 183 -12.24 -23.32 7.15
N GLY A 184 -11.98 -22.15 7.74
CA GLY A 184 -11.47 -22.00 9.10
C GLY A 184 -9.96 -22.15 9.26
N TYR A 185 -9.20 -22.08 8.16
CA TYR A 185 -7.74 -22.11 8.16
C TYR A 185 -7.14 -20.71 8.07
N SER A 186 -5.86 -20.59 8.44
CA SER A 186 -5.05 -19.37 8.20
C SER A 186 -4.81 -19.16 6.71
N VAL A 187 -4.75 -17.89 6.26
CA VAL A 187 -4.30 -17.53 4.89
C VAL A 187 -2.84 -17.91 4.58
N ASN A 188 -2.10 -18.31 5.62
CA ASN A 188 -0.69 -18.68 5.56
C ASN A 188 -0.44 -20.17 5.87
N THR A 189 -1.48 -21.00 5.92
CA THR A 189 -1.27 -22.44 6.17
C THR A 189 -0.43 -23.07 5.05
N THR A 190 0.51 -23.93 5.44
CA THR A 190 1.28 -24.78 4.54
C THR A 190 0.86 -26.25 4.63
N ASP A 191 -0.26 -26.54 5.30
CA ASP A 191 -0.87 -27.88 5.34
C ASP A 191 -1.42 -28.28 3.95
N PRO A 192 -0.83 -29.29 3.29
CA PRO A 192 -1.28 -29.73 1.98
C PRO A 192 -2.74 -30.19 1.96
N ALA A 193 -3.25 -30.75 3.06
CA ALA A 193 -4.65 -31.19 3.13
C ALA A 193 -5.63 -30.01 3.18
N ALA A 194 -5.26 -28.93 3.88
CA ALA A 194 -6.04 -27.70 3.88
C ALA A 194 -6.05 -27.04 2.49
N LEU A 195 -4.89 -27.02 1.81
CA LEU A 195 -4.75 -26.48 0.46
C LEU A 195 -5.53 -27.28 -0.58
N GLU A 196 -5.57 -28.61 -0.46
CA GLU A 196 -6.39 -29.46 -1.34
C GLU A 196 -7.88 -29.16 -1.18
N LYS A 197 -8.38 -28.99 0.06
CA LYS A 197 -9.78 -28.58 0.31
C LYS A 197 -10.08 -27.20 -0.27
N ALA A 198 -9.16 -26.25 -0.13
CA ALA A 198 -9.31 -24.92 -0.72
C ALA A 198 -9.37 -24.99 -2.25
N LYS A 199 -8.55 -25.83 -2.88
CA LYS A 199 -8.58 -26.09 -4.32
C LYS A 199 -9.93 -26.63 -4.77
N GLU A 200 -10.45 -27.67 -4.10
CA GLU A 200 -11.76 -28.26 -4.44
C GLU A 200 -12.88 -27.22 -4.34
N LEU A 201 -12.85 -26.39 -3.29
CA LEU A 201 -13.80 -25.30 -3.09
C LEU A 201 -13.72 -24.25 -4.21
N LEU A 202 -12.50 -23.86 -4.59
CA LEU A 202 -12.26 -22.90 -5.67
C LEU A 202 -12.68 -23.45 -7.04
N LEU A 203 -12.45 -24.73 -7.33
CA LEU A 203 -12.93 -25.37 -8.56
C LEU A 203 -14.46 -25.37 -8.63
N SER A 204 -15.13 -25.67 -7.52
CA SER A 204 -16.59 -25.59 -7.43
C SER A 204 -17.11 -24.16 -7.63
N ALA A 205 -16.47 -23.18 -7.02
CA ALA A 205 -16.82 -21.77 -7.19
C ALA A 205 -16.56 -21.27 -8.61
N LYS A 206 -15.43 -21.65 -9.22
CA LYS A 206 -15.09 -21.32 -10.61
C LYS A 206 -16.17 -21.80 -11.58
N GLY A 207 -16.72 -23.00 -11.38
CA GLY A 207 -17.80 -23.52 -12.21
C GLY A 207 -19.11 -22.69 -12.17
N ARG A 208 -19.27 -21.82 -11.17
CA ARG A 208 -20.42 -20.92 -11.00
C ARG A 208 -20.08 -19.43 -11.19
N SER A 209 -18.80 -19.08 -11.29
CA SER A 209 -18.36 -17.70 -11.42
C SER A 209 -18.48 -17.21 -12.86
N VAL A 210 -18.44 -15.89 -13.04
CA VAL A 210 -18.33 -15.27 -14.37
C VAL A 210 -16.91 -15.41 -14.94
N GLY A 211 -15.93 -15.66 -14.08
CA GLY A 211 -14.53 -15.84 -14.44
C GLY A 211 -13.59 -15.27 -13.38
N PHE A 212 -12.36 -15.02 -13.82
CA PHE A 212 -11.35 -14.29 -13.06
C PHE A 212 -11.21 -12.88 -13.62
N ALA A 213 -10.90 -11.92 -12.77
CA ALA A 213 -10.59 -10.54 -13.14
C ALA A 213 -9.60 -9.94 -12.15
N GLY A 214 -8.70 -9.06 -12.60
CA GLY A 214 -7.87 -8.25 -11.70
C GLY A 214 -8.71 -7.28 -10.87
N GLY A 215 -8.14 -6.65 -9.84
CA GLY A 215 -8.89 -5.80 -8.90
C GLY A 215 -9.72 -4.69 -9.58
N ILE A 216 -9.08 -3.82 -10.34
CA ILE A 216 -9.74 -2.72 -11.07
C ILE A 216 -10.68 -3.25 -12.18
N GLU A 217 -10.29 -4.32 -12.87
CA GLU A 217 -11.14 -4.95 -13.88
C GLU A 217 -12.45 -5.48 -13.25
N ALA A 218 -12.35 -6.15 -12.10
CA ALA A 218 -13.50 -6.70 -11.39
C ALA A 218 -14.46 -5.58 -10.95
N LEU A 219 -13.94 -4.46 -10.43
CA LEU A 219 -14.74 -3.29 -10.07
C LEU A 219 -15.46 -2.69 -11.27
N ASN A 220 -14.77 -2.50 -12.39
CA ASN A 220 -15.38 -1.99 -13.62
C ASN A 220 -16.51 -2.89 -14.13
N ARG A 221 -16.35 -4.22 -14.01
CA ARG A 221 -17.39 -5.19 -14.38
C ARG A 221 -18.58 -5.19 -13.42
N ILE A 222 -18.36 -4.91 -12.13
CA ILE A 222 -19.45 -4.67 -11.16
C ILE A 222 -20.21 -3.39 -11.49
N LEU A 223 -19.49 -2.31 -11.81
CA LEU A 223 -20.07 -1.03 -12.22
C LEU A 223 -20.90 -1.17 -13.51
N ALA A 224 -20.41 -1.93 -14.49
CA ALA A 224 -21.12 -2.24 -15.73
C ALA A 224 -22.35 -3.14 -15.51
N GLY A 225 -22.38 -3.90 -14.40
CA GLY A 225 -23.43 -4.86 -14.08
C GLY A 225 -23.25 -6.24 -14.70
N ASP A 226 -22.06 -6.53 -15.22
CA ASP A 226 -21.66 -7.86 -15.72
C ASP A 226 -21.47 -8.86 -14.56
N ALA A 227 -21.13 -8.34 -13.38
CA ALA A 227 -21.08 -9.09 -12.13
C ALA A 227 -21.74 -8.26 -11.01
N ALA A 228 -22.21 -8.92 -9.96
CA ALA A 228 -22.78 -8.27 -8.78
C ALA A 228 -21.76 -8.08 -7.66
N LEU A 229 -20.75 -8.96 -7.57
CA LEU A 229 -19.76 -8.96 -6.51
C LEU A 229 -18.42 -9.61 -6.92
N ALA A 230 -17.35 -9.25 -6.23
CA ALA A 230 -16.01 -9.83 -6.38
C ALA A 230 -15.19 -9.64 -5.10
N LEU A 231 -14.09 -10.38 -4.97
CA LEU A 231 -13.03 -9.99 -4.03
C LEU A 231 -12.35 -8.72 -4.55
N ALA A 232 -12.06 -7.77 -3.66
CA ALA A 232 -11.44 -6.50 -4.01
C ALA A 232 -10.69 -5.86 -2.83
N TYR A 233 -9.82 -4.91 -3.15
CA TYR A 233 -9.10 -4.09 -2.19
C TYR A 233 -9.98 -2.95 -1.67
N SER A 234 -10.01 -2.78 -0.34
CA SER A 234 -10.88 -1.82 0.35
C SER A 234 -10.88 -0.40 -0.25
N GLY A 235 -9.72 0.23 -0.43
CA GLY A 235 -9.64 1.60 -0.94
C GLY A 235 -10.04 1.74 -2.39
N ASP A 236 -9.78 0.75 -3.26
CA ASP A 236 -10.26 0.78 -4.65
C ASP A 236 -11.80 0.86 -4.70
N VAL A 237 -12.48 0.09 -3.84
CA VAL A 237 -13.95 0.15 -3.74
C VAL A 237 -14.42 1.50 -3.22
N LEU A 238 -13.74 2.04 -2.22
CA LEU A 238 -14.09 3.33 -1.61
C LEU A 238 -13.86 4.53 -2.54
N GLN A 239 -12.81 4.46 -3.37
CA GLN A 239 -12.58 5.42 -4.45
C GLN A 239 -13.67 5.29 -5.52
N ALA A 240 -13.93 4.08 -6.02
CA ALA A 240 -14.97 3.85 -7.03
C ALA A 240 -16.38 4.22 -6.52
N ARG A 241 -16.64 4.16 -5.21
CA ARG A 241 -17.89 4.61 -4.59
C ARG A 241 -18.16 6.11 -4.78
N GLN A 242 -17.15 6.91 -5.11
CA GLN A 242 -17.34 8.32 -5.48
C GLN A 242 -18.03 8.47 -6.85
N GLU A 243 -17.87 7.48 -7.73
CA GLU A 243 -18.50 7.46 -9.06
C GLU A 243 -19.89 6.80 -9.02
N ASP A 244 -20.03 5.74 -8.21
CA ASP A 244 -21.32 5.05 -8.01
C ASP A 244 -21.56 4.74 -6.53
N GLU A 245 -22.45 5.52 -5.92
CA GLU A 245 -22.85 5.35 -4.52
C GLU A 245 -23.55 4.03 -4.22
N ARG A 246 -23.88 3.18 -5.20
CA ARG A 246 -24.42 1.83 -4.98
C ARG A 246 -23.34 0.80 -4.65
N LEU A 247 -22.07 1.13 -4.87
CA LEU A 247 -20.96 0.26 -4.47
C LEU A 247 -20.87 0.18 -2.95
N ARG A 248 -20.65 -1.04 -2.48
CA ARG A 248 -20.47 -1.39 -1.07
C ARG A 248 -19.26 -2.30 -0.94
N TYR A 249 -18.71 -2.32 0.26
CA TYR A 249 -17.62 -3.20 0.64
C TYR A 249 -17.98 -3.91 1.94
N ALA A 250 -17.61 -5.17 2.04
CA ALA A 250 -17.77 -5.96 3.25
C ALA A 250 -16.48 -6.70 3.60
N ILE A 251 -16.09 -6.61 4.87
CA ILE A 251 -15.09 -7.51 5.45
C ILE A 251 -15.83 -8.78 5.91
N PRO A 252 -15.51 -9.97 5.37
CA PRO A 252 -16.19 -11.19 5.76
C PRO A 252 -16.00 -11.52 7.25
N LYS A 253 -17.03 -12.07 7.89
CA LYS A 253 -17.03 -12.39 9.32
C LYS A 253 -15.99 -13.43 9.73
N GLU A 254 -15.55 -14.26 8.78
CA GLU A 254 -14.45 -15.22 8.92
C GLU A 254 -13.10 -14.53 9.09
N GLY A 255 -13.00 -13.24 8.76
CA GLY A 255 -11.76 -12.50 8.59
C GLY A 255 -11.37 -12.41 7.12
N GLY A 256 -10.08 -12.20 6.87
CA GLY A 256 -9.54 -11.98 5.53
C GLY A 256 -8.08 -11.60 5.62
N THR A 257 -7.58 -10.92 4.61
CA THR A 257 -6.23 -10.36 4.62
C THR A 257 -6.25 -8.91 5.08
N LEU A 258 -5.21 -8.56 5.84
CA LEU A 258 -4.79 -7.18 6.05
C LEU A 258 -3.45 -7.05 5.36
N TRP A 259 -3.28 -6.00 4.58
CA TRP A 259 -2.06 -5.75 3.84
C TRP A 259 -1.60 -4.33 4.09
N THR A 260 -0.29 -4.13 3.96
CA THR A 260 0.35 -2.82 4.06
C THR A 260 1.24 -2.63 2.84
N ASP A 261 1.04 -1.53 2.15
CA ASP A 261 2.05 -1.03 1.22
C ASP A 261 3.12 -0.28 2.01
N ALA A 262 4.39 -0.50 1.67
CA ALA A 262 5.51 0.02 2.43
C ALA A 262 6.50 0.78 1.53
N MET A 263 6.90 1.96 1.99
CA MET A 263 7.98 2.74 1.38
C MET A 263 9.32 2.07 1.67
N VAL A 264 10.08 1.77 0.62
CA VAL A 264 11.43 1.18 0.67
C VAL A 264 12.44 2.03 -0.10
N VAL A 265 13.64 2.18 0.46
CA VAL A 265 14.73 2.92 -0.19
C VAL A 265 15.60 1.96 -1.00
N LEU A 266 15.72 2.20 -2.30
CA LEU A 266 16.54 1.36 -3.18
C LEU A 266 18.03 1.57 -2.89
N LYS A 267 18.74 0.45 -2.72
CA LYS A 267 20.14 0.44 -2.29
C LYS A 267 21.07 1.16 -3.25
N ARG A 268 20.79 1.07 -4.55
CA ARG A 268 21.60 1.64 -5.64
C ARG A 268 20.98 2.91 -6.24
N GLY A 269 19.84 3.34 -5.70
CA GLY A 269 19.11 4.51 -6.17
C GLY A 269 19.86 5.81 -5.95
N PRO A 270 19.63 6.83 -6.81
CA PRO A 270 20.22 8.15 -6.65
C PRO A 270 19.56 8.88 -5.46
N ALA A 271 20.09 10.05 -5.08
CA ALA A 271 19.41 11.00 -4.20
C ALA A 271 18.71 10.42 -2.94
N GLN A 272 19.30 9.40 -2.30
CA GLN A 272 18.71 8.72 -1.12
C GLN A 272 18.32 9.69 0.00
N GLU A 273 19.02 10.82 0.12
CA GLU A 273 18.66 11.88 1.06
C GLU A 273 17.22 12.37 0.86
N LEU A 274 16.84 12.68 -0.39
CA LEU A 274 15.49 13.09 -0.71
C LEU A 274 14.47 11.99 -0.45
N ALA A 275 14.83 10.72 -0.63
CA ALA A 275 13.94 9.60 -0.30
C ALA A 275 13.61 9.59 1.20
N TYR A 276 14.60 9.74 2.09
CA TYR A 276 14.34 9.84 3.53
C TYR A 276 13.52 11.08 3.89
N ARG A 277 13.82 12.25 3.30
CA ARG A 277 13.02 13.46 3.52
C ARG A 277 11.58 13.30 3.06
N PHE A 278 11.35 12.63 1.94
CA PHE A 278 10.00 12.40 1.41
C PHE A 278 9.22 11.41 2.28
N ILE A 279 9.87 10.33 2.75
CA ILE A 279 9.26 9.41 3.73
C ILE A 279 8.89 10.17 5.01
N ASP A 280 9.82 10.94 5.59
CA ASP A 280 9.57 11.68 6.84
C ASP A 280 8.47 12.74 6.66
N PHE A 281 8.43 13.40 5.50
CA PHE A 281 7.36 14.32 5.09
C PHE A 281 5.99 13.62 5.04
N LEU A 282 5.90 12.43 4.44
CA LEU A 282 4.64 11.68 4.37
C LEU A 282 4.18 11.14 5.72
N LEU A 283 5.09 11.01 6.70
CA LEU A 283 4.75 10.64 8.08
C LEU A 283 4.31 11.82 8.95
N GLU A 284 4.36 13.05 8.46
CA GLU A 284 3.74 14.20 9.13
C GLU A 284 2.22 14.04 9.16
N PRO A 285 1.54 14.30 10.30
CA PRO A 285 0.12 14.03 10.45
C PRO A 285 -0.76 14.64 9.35
N GLU A 286 -0.50 15.89 8.97
CA GLU A 286 -1.28 16.61 7.96
C GLU A 286 -1.10 16.01 6.55
N ASN A 287 0.13 15.56 6.22
CA ASN A 287 0.42 14.95 4.92
C ASN A 287 -0.13 13.53 4.84
N ALA A 288 0.02 12.76 5.91
CA ALA A 288 -0.57 11.42 6.04
C ALA A 288 -2.10 11.47 5.96
N ALA A 289 -2.74 12.47 6.57
CA ALA A 289 -4.18 12.67 6.49
C ALA A 289 -4.63 13.04 5.07
N ALA A 290 -3.94 13.99 4.42
CA ALA A 290 -4.23 14.37 3.04
C ALA A 290 -4.07 13.19 2.07
N LEU A 291 -3.03 12.37 2.27
CA LEU A 291 -2.80 11.17 1.48
C LEU A 291 -3.94 10.16 1.64
N ALA A 292 -4.29 9.81 2.87
CA ALA A 292 -5.36 8.85 3.14
C ALA A 292 -6.73 9.38 2.70
N GLU A 293 -7.01 10.67 2.86
CA GLU A 293 -8.25 11.27 2.37
C GLU A 293 -8.36 11.18 0.85
N TYR A 294 -7.27 11.42 0.12
CA TYR A 294 -7.24 11.28 -1.34
C TYR A 294 -7.47 9.83 -1.78
N THR A 295 -6.68 8.89 -1.24
CA THR A 295 -6.70 7.49 -1.70
C THR A 295 -7.82 6.67 -1.09
N ARG A 296 -8.50 7.17 -0.05
CA ARG A 296 -9.50 6.46 0.77
C ARG A 296 -8.99 5.20 1.48
N TYR A 297 -7.69 4.92 1.39
CA TYR A 297 -7.04 3.88 2.16
C TYR A 297 -6.75 4.34 3.59
N ALA A 298 -6.56 3.39 4.48
CA ALA A 298 -6.28 3.69 5.87
C ALA A 298 -4.81 4.10 6.06
N THR A 299 -4.60 5.17 6.84
CA THR A 299 -3.25 5.60 7.20
C THR A 299 -2.71 4.77 8.36
N PRO A 300 -1.42 4.37 8.34
CA PRO A 300 -0.75 3.78 9.49
C PRO A 300 -0.30 4.84 10.51
N VAL A 301 -0.44 6.14 10.19
CA VAL A 301 -0.06 7.26 11.05
C VAL A 301 -1.20 7.58 12.01
N ALA A 302 -1.16 7.05 13.23
CA ALA A 302 -2.21 7.24 14.23
C ALA A 302 -2.48 8.73 14.52
N ALA A 303 -1.44 9.56 14.50
CA ALA A 303 -1.56 11.01 14.72
C ALA A 303 -2.34 11.73 13.60
N ALA A 304 -2.46 11.14 12.41
CA ALA A 304 -3.21 11.69 11.29
C ALA A 304 -4.71 11.39 11.37
N ILE A 305 -5.10 10.32 12.08
CA ILE A 305 -6.50 9.88 12.17
C ILE A 305 -7.42 11.03 12.60
N PRO A 306 -7.15 11.82 13.67
CA PRO A 306 -8.03 12.92 14.08
C PRO A 306 -8.22 14.04 13.04
N LEU A 307 -7.35 14.13 12.04
CA LEU A 307 -7.39 15.15 10.98
C LEU A 307 -8.26 14.72 9.79
N LEU A 308 -8.61 13.44 9.69
CA LEU A 308 -9.47 12.92 8.63
C LEU A 308 -10.93 13.38 8.81
N PRO A 309 -11.71 13.44 7.71
CA PRO A 309 -13.16 13.69 7.78
C PRO A 309 -13.86 12.69 8.71
N GLU A 310 -14.83 13.15 9.50
CA GLU A 310 -15.54 12.31 10.49
C GLU A 310 -16.12 11.04 9.85
N ALA A 311 -16.73 11.17 8.67
CA ALA A 311 -17.31 10.06 7.94
C ALA A 311 -16.28 8.97 7.61
N MET A 312 -15.02 9.34 7.34
CA MET A 312 -13.94 8.38 7.09
C MET A 312 -13.41 7.77 8.39
N ARG A 313 -13.24 8.57 9.45
CA ARG A 313 -12.76 8.10 10.76
C ARG A 313 -13.69 7.07 11.40
N GLN A 314 -14.99 7.23 11.17
CA GLN A 314 -16.02 6.36 11.70
C GLN A 314 -16.39 5.21 10.75
N ASP A 315 -15.83 5.16 9.54
CA ASP A 315 -16.15 4.09 8.58
C ASP A 315 -15.43 2.79 9.00
N PRO A 316 -16.16 1.75 9.44
CA PRO A 316 -15.56 0.49 9.86
C PRO A 316 -14.93 -0.30 8.70
N VAL A 317 -15.14 0.11 7.45
CA VAL A 317 -14.42 -0.43 6.29
C VAL A 317 -13.00 0.13 6.22
N VAL A 318 -12.83 1.43 6.52
CA VAL A 318 -11.52 2.10 6.52
C VAL A 318 -10.75 1.76 7.80
N PHE A 319 -11.40 1.90 8.96
CA PHE A 319 -10.82 1.59 10.26
C PHE A 319 -11.63 0.50 10.97
N PRO A 320 -11.42 -0.79 10.60
CA PRO A 320 -12.08 -1.90 11.24
C PRO A 320 -11.90 -1.90 12.76
N PRO A 321 -12.98 -2.16 13.52
CA PRO A 321 -12.90 -2.40 14.96
C PRO A 321 -11.89 -3.49 15.31
N GLU A 322 -11.38 -3.46 16.54
CA GLU A 322 -10.33 -4.38 17.00
C GLU A 322 -10.73 -5.85 16.85
N GLU A 323 -11.99 -6.19 17.13
CA GLU A 323 -12.54 -7.54 16.99
C GLU A 323 -12.59 -8.04 15.54
N VAL A 324 -12.72 -7.13 14.58
CA VAL A 324 -12.63 -7.46 13.14
C VAL A 324 -11.17 -7.62 12.77
N ARG A 325 -10.33 -6.65 13.16
CA ARG A 325 -8.87 -6.66 12.89
C ARG A 325 -8.18 -7.91 13.44
N ALA A 326 -8.60 -8.41 14.61
CA ALA A 326 -8.06 -9.63 15.21
C ALA A 326 -8.27 -10.91 14.38
N LYS A 327 -9.19 -10.89 13.39
CA LYS A 327 -9.44 -12.00 12.46
C LYS A 327 -8.73 -11.85 11.12
N LEU A 328 -8.13 -10.69 10.87
CA LEU A 328 -7.37 -10.40 9.67
C LEU A 328 -5.93 -10.87 9.84
N GLU A 329 -5.33 -11.30 8.73
CA GLU A 329 -3.98 -11.83 8.72
C GLU A 329 -3.16 -11.17 7.62
N TYR A 330 -1.93 -10.76 7.95
CA TYR A 330 -0.94 -10.44 6.93
C TYR A 330 -0.63 -11.66 6.07
N LEU A 331 -0.45 -11.44 4.77
CA LEU A 331 0.19 -12.43 3.92
C LEU A 331 1.67 -12.50 4.28
N LYS A 332 2.09 -13.66 4.78
CA LYS A 332 3.49 -13.91 5.14
C LYS A 332 4.26 -14.42 3.93
N ASP A 333 5.56 -14.15 3.94
CA ASP A 333 6.53 -14.84 3.09
C ASP A 333 6.58 -16.33 3.49
N LEU A 334 6.13 -17.20 2.59
CA LEU A 334 6.09 -18.65 2.80
C LEU A 334 7.40 -19.33 2.41
N GLY A 335 8.39 -18.58 1.91
CA GLY A 335 9.64 -19.14 1.41
C GLY A 335 9.39 -20.22 0.33
N PRO A 336 10.08 -21.38 0.39
CA PRO A 336 9.89 -22.46 -0.57
C PRO A 336 8.46 -23.03 -0.63
N ASP A 337 7.67 -22.88 0.43
CA ASP A 337 6.30 -23.44 0.49
C ASP A 337 5.31 -22.66 -0.38
N ILE A 338 5.69 -21.50 -0.92
CA ILE A 338 4.88 -20.78 -1.93
C ILE A 338 4.54 -21.67 -3.14
N ALA A 339 5.42 -22.62 -3.47
CA ALA A 339 5.22 -23.58 -4.55
C ALA A 339 3.96 -24.46 -4.36
N LEU A 340 3.48 -24.61 -3.12
CA LEU A 340 2.21 -25.30 -2.83
C LEU A 340 1.02 -24.47 -3.31
N PHE A 341 1.05 -23.16 -3.07
CA PHE A 341 0.02 -22.22 -3.55
C PHE A 341 0.07 -22.11 -5.08
N ASP A 342 1.27 -22.00 -5.67
CA ASP A 342 1.44 -21.96 -7.13
C ASP A 342 0.79 -23.17 -7.81
N ARG A 343 0.98 -24.37 -7.23
CA ARG A 343 0.37 -25.60 -7.73
C ARG A 343 -1.15 -25.54 -7.67
N VAL A 344 -1.71 -25.19 -6.51
CA VAL A 344 -3.17 -25.04 -6.35
C VAL A 344 -3.72 -24.05 -7.36
N TRP A 345 -3.09 -22.88 -7.47
CA TRP A 345 -3.52 -21.82 -8.37
C TRP A 345 -3.49 -22.24 -9.83
N THR A 346 -2.38 -22.86 -10.25
CA THR A 346 -2.22 -23.38 -11.62
C THR A 346 -3.32 -24.39 -11.94
N GLU A 347 -3.60 -25.34 -11.05
CA GLU A 347 -4.66 -26.32 -11.23
C GLU A 347 -6.06 -25.69 -11.28
N VAL A 348 -6.34 -24.69 -10.42
CA VAL A 348 -7.60 -23.93 -10.43
C VAL A 348 -7.76 -23.15 -11.73
N LYS A 349 -6.71 -22.49 -12.21
CA LYS A 349 -6.77 -21.70 -13.46
C LYS A 349 -6.92 -22.60 -14.69
N ALA A 350 -6.26 -23.77 -14.71
CA ALA A 350 -6.24 -24.67 -15.86
C ALA A 350 -7.51 -25.52 -16.07
N ARG A 351 -8.23 -25.89 -15.01
CA ARG A 351 -9.37 -26.83 -15.06
C ARG A 351 -10.73 -26.16 -15.19
#